data_AF-A0A5E4GFV3-F1
#
_entry.id   AF-A0A5E4GFV3-F1
#
_cell.length_a   1.000
_cell.length_b   1.000
_cell.length_c   1.000
_cell.angle_alpha   90.00
_cell.angle_beta   90.00
_cell.angle_gamma   90.00
#
_symmetry.space_group_name_H-M   'P 1'
#
loop_
_entity.id
_entity.type
_entity.pdbx_description
1 polymer ?
#
loop_
_entity_poly.entity_id
_entity_poly.type
_entity_poly.pdbx_seq_one_letter_code
_entity_poly.pdbx_strand_id
1 'polypeptide(L)'
;MAFAVFKLLKRHQNLAANVSPIKFYCRARHTANTRNLFSRISPLGDPSLSVVPVLDQWVQEGGKVNYFELQRIVRDLRARKRYRHALDVSEWMSSKGLCQFLPGDHAVQLDLIGRVRGLDAAESCFSSLSDEDTSKSYGALLNC
;
A
#
# COMPACT_ATOMS: atom_id res chain seq x y z
N MET A 1 25.54 -27.83 -16.99
CA MET A 1 24.13 -27.75 -16.53
C MET A 1 23.99 -26.41 -15.84
N ALA A 2 23.70 -25.39 -16.63
CA ALA A 2 24.08 -24.00 -16.38
C ALA A 2 23.07 -23.26 -15.50
N PHE A 3 23.60 -22.63 -14.44
CA PHE A 3 22.98 -21.49 -13.78
C PHE A 3 22.96 -20.31 -14.77
N ALA A 4 21.84 -19.57 -14.78
CA ALA A 4 21.62 -18.22 -15.34
C ALA A 4 20.53 -18.15 -16.42
N VAL A 5 19.29 -17.87 -15.99
CA VAL A 5 18.30 -17.17 -16.83
C VAL A 5 17.72 -16.00 -16.02
N PHE A 6 18.61 -15.19 -15.44
CA PHE A 6 18.32 -13.80 -15.14
C PHE A 6 18.93 -12.96 -16.26
N LYS A 7 18.10 -12.49 -17.20
CA LYS A 7 18.25 -11.23 -17.96
C LYS A 7 17.23 -11.17 -19.11
N LEU A 8 16.71 -9.96 -19.32
CA LEU A 8 15.91 -9.44 -20.44
C LEU A 8 14.39 -9.70 -20.30
N LEU A 9 13.56 -8.70 -20.03
CA LEU A 9 13.42 -7.53 -20.89
C LEU A 9 13.70 -6.17 -20.20
N LYS A 10 14.64 -5.46 -20.82
CA LYS A 10 15.05 -4.06 -20.63
C LYS A 10 13.93 -3.11 -21.09
N ARG A 11 13.65 -2.02 -20.36
CA ARG A 11 14.20 -0.65 -20.58
C ARG A 11 13.48 0.10 -21.71
N HIS A 12 12.89 1.25 -21.38
CA HIS A 12 12.82 2.53 -22.12
C HIS A 12 11.64 3.32 -21.47
N GLN A 13 11.72 4.58 -21.03
CA GLN A 13 12.59 5.72 -21.36
C GLN A 13 12.72 6.66 -20.14
N ASN A 14 13.91 7.24 -19.96
CA ASN A 14 14.09 8.48 -19.19
C ASN A 14 13.75 9.65 -20.12
N LEU A 15 12.94 10.61 -19.65
CA LEU A 15 12.98 11.99 -20.14
C LEU A 15 13.08 12.92 -18.91
N ALA A 16 14.15 13.70 -18.89
CA ALA A 16 14.40 14.72 -17.89
C ALA A 16 13.49 15.95 -18.11
N ALA A 17 13.40 16.74 -17.03
CA ALA A 17 12.85 18.08 -16.93
C ALA A 17 11.31 18.18 -16.81
N ASN A 18 10.84 18.47 -15.59
CA ASN A 18 10.63 19.87 -15.21
C ASN A 18 10.35 20.02 -13.72
N VAL A 19 11.09 20.93 -13.11
CA VAL A 19 10.89 21.43 -11.75
C VAL A 19 9.53 22.11 -11.67
N SER A 20 8.71 21.69 -10.72
CA SER A 20 7.78 22.58 -10.04
C SER A 20 7.72 22.15 -8.58
N PRO A 21 8.20 22.98 -7.64
CA PRO A 21 8.10 22.67 -6.23
C PRO A 21 6.66 22.97 -5.83
N ILE A 22 5.77 21.98 -5.89
CA ILE A 22 4.47 22.09 -5.23
C ILE A 22 4.76 21.98 -3.73
N LYS A 23 5.20 23.10 -3.16
CA LYS A 23 5.27 23.36 -1.73
C LYS A 23 3.84 23.47 -1.23
N PHE A 24 3.26 22.34 -0.88
CA PHE A 24 2.20 22.28 0.14
C PHE A 24 2.49 21.14 1.11
N TYR A 25 3.72 21.11 1.63
CA TYR A 25 3.92 20.54 2.94
C TYR A 25 3.30 21.51 3.94
N CYS A 26 2.09 21.21 4.42
CA CYS A 26 1.69 21.66 5.75
C CYS A 26 2.90 21.49 6.66
N ARG A 27 3.40 22.58 7.25
CA ARG A 27 4.64 22.64 8.04
C ARG A 27 4.57 21.63 9.19
N ALA A 28 4.88 20.38 8.89
CA ALA A 28 5.07 19.33 9.88
C ALA A 28 6.30 19.75 10.66
N ARG A 29 6.10 20.15 11.92
CA ARG A 29 7.20 20.33 12.86
C ARG A 29 8.03 19.06 12.81
N HIS A 30 9.22 19.12 12.21
CA HIS A 30 10.28 18.14 12.37
C HIS A 30 10.68 18.15 13.85
N THR A 31 9.88 17.52 14.69
CA THR A 31 10.34 17.04 15.98
C THR A 31 10.96 15.68 15.68
N ALA A 32 12.27 15.70 15.48
CA ALA A 32 13.09 14.50 15.57
C ALA A 32 12.94 13.94 17.00
N ASN A 33 11.93 13.10 17.21
CA ASN A 33 11.77 12.31 18.43
C ASN A 33 10.86 11.11 18.11
N THR A 34 11.48 9.99 17.75
CA THR A 34 10.98 8.59 17.81
C THR A 34 9.46 8.36 17.80
N ARG A 35 8.72 9.02 16.91
CA ARG A 35 7.29 8.74 16.81
C ARG A 35 7.06 7.49 15.95
N ASN A 36 6.18 6.60 16.42
CA ASN A 36 5.80 5.36 15.73
C ASN A 36 5.27 5.61 14.31
N LEU A 37 5.24 4.57 13.47
CA LEU A 37 4.88 4.71 12.06
C LEU A 37 3.51 5.38 11.85
N PHE A 38 2.52 5.01 12.67
CA PHE A 38 1.17 5.60 12.59
C PHE A 38 1.17 7.12 12.76
N SER A 39 2.00 7.66 13.66
CA SER A 39 2.08 9.10 13.88
C SER A 39 2.62 9.90 12.69
N ARG A 40 3.35 9.25 11.77
CA ARG A 40 3.83 9.86 10.51
C ARG A 40 2.76 9.83 9.43
N ILE A 41 1.93 8.78 9.43
CA ILE A 41 0.84 8.56 8.45
C ILE A 41 -0.42 9.35 8.82
N SER A 42 -0.74 9.44 10.11
CA SER A 42 -1.96 10.08 10.62
C SER A 42 -2.15 11.53 10.12
N PRO A 43 -1.11 12.40 10.12
CA PRO A 43 -1.24 13.78 9.66
C PRO A 43 -1.45 13.95 8.15
N LEU A 44 -1.29 12.89 7.33
CA LEU A 44 -1.55 12.92 5.89
C LEU A 44 -3.06 12.96 5.63
N GLY A 45 -3.69 14.09 5.95
CA GLY A 45 -5.14 14.27 5.81
C GLY A 45 -5.60 14.36 4.36
N ASP A 46 -4.72 14.80 3.45
CA ASP A 46 -5.02 14.97 2.04
C ASP A 46 -4.99 13.62 1.29
N PRO A 47 -6.13 13.16 0.73
CA PRO A 47 -6.20 11.90 -0.03
C PRO A 47 -5.35 11.87 -1.30
N SER A 48 -4.95 13.03 -1.84
CA SER A 48 -4.13 13.10 -3.05
C SER A 48 -2.69 12.63 -2.82
N LEU A 49 -2.22 12.72 -1.57
CA LEU A 49 -0.87 12.34 -1.18
C LEU A 49 -0.78 10.83 -0.93
N SER A 50 0.28 10.21 -1.45
CA SER A 50 0.55 8.81 -1.15
C SER A 50 1.29 8.65 0.18
N VAL A 51 0.98 7.59 0.92
CA VAL A 51 1.70 7.20 2.15
C VAL A 51 2.93 6.36 1.87
N VAL A 52 3.11 5.85 0.64
CA VAL A 52 4.23 4.99 0.24
C VAL A 52 5.60 5.62 0.52
N PRO A 53 5.87 6.89 0.18
CA PRO A 53 7.18 7.51 0.47
C PRO A 53 7.49 7.55 1.97
N VAL A 54 6.47 7.71 2.81
CA VAL A 54 6.63 7.73 4.28
C VAL A 54 6.96 6.34 4.82
N LEU A 55 6.35 5.30 4.25
CA LEU A 55 6.64 3.91 4.59
C LEU A 55 8.07 3.52 4.18
N ASP A 56 8.48 3.88 2.96
CA ASP A 56 9.84 3.62 2.48
C ASP A 56 10.89 4.36 3.32
N GLN A 57 10.63 5.64 3.64
CA GLN A 57 11.51 6.42 4.50
C GLN A 57 11.62 5.80 5.90
N TRP A 58 10.52 5.31 6.49
CA TRP A 58 10.55 4.63 7.78
C TRP A 58 11.49 3.42 7.79
N VAL A 59 11.42 2.59 6.74
CA VAL A 59 12.31 1.43 6.59
C VAL A 59 13.76 1.87 6.39
N GLN A 60 14.00 2.90 5.58
CA GLN A 60 15.35 3.45 5.34
C GLN A 60 16.00 3.99 6.62
N GLU A 61 15.21 4.57 7.52
CA GLU A 61 15.67 5.03 8.83
C GLU A 61 15.90 3.88 9.84
N GLY A 62 15.74 2.61 9.43
CA GLY A 62 15.86 1.45 10.30
C GLY A 62 14.64 1.21 11.19
N GLY A 63 13.50 1.82 10.86
CA GLY A 63 12.25 1.61 11.55
C GLY A 63 11.78 0.16 11.43
N LYS A 64 11.42 -0.45 12.56
CA LYS A 64 10.86 -1.81 12.57
C LYS A 64 9.46 -1.77 11.97
N VAL A 65 9.17 -2.71 11.07
CA VAL A 65 7.85 -2.91 10.49
C VAL A 65 7.25 -4.14 11.14
N ASN A 66 6.11 -3.96 11.80
CA ASN A 66 5.35 -5.05 12.40
C ASN A 66 4.05 -5.24 11.61
N TYR A 67 3.79 -6.47 11.18
CA TYR A 67 2.55 -6.86 10.53
C TYR A 67 1.30 -6.37 11.28
N PHE A 68 1.23 -6.58 12.60
CA PHE A 68 0.08 -6.15 13.41
C PHE A 68 -0.05 -4.62 13.46
N GLU A 69 1.06 -3.90 13.38
CA GLU A 69 1.04 -2.44 13.31
C GLU A 69 0.47 -1.97 11.97
N LEU A 70 0.91 -2.54 10.85
CA LEU A 70 0.39 -2.23 9.52
C LEU A 70 -1.10 -2.56 9.40
N GLN A 71 -1.53 -3.74 9.85
CA GLN A 71 -2.95 -4.10 9.87
C GLN A 71 -3.79 -3.13 10.70
N ARG A 72 -3.27 -2.71 11.88
CA ARG A 72 -3.94 -1.69 12.70
C ARG A 72 -4.06 -0.37 11.95
N ILE A 73 -2.99 0.07 11.28
CA ILE A 73 -2.99 1.29 10.47
C ILE A 73 -4.05 1.20 9.36
N VAL A 74 -4.11 0.10 8.62
CA VAL A 74 -5.12 -0.13 7.57
C VAL A 74 -6.53 -0.04 8.13
N ARG A 75 -6.79 -0.71 9.26
CA ARG A 75 -8.09 -0.68 9.94
C ARG A 75 -8.48 0.74 10.38
N ASP A 76 -7.56 1.47 10.98
CA ASP A 76 -7.80 2.84 11.46
C ASP A 76 -8.06 3.81 10.29
N LEU A 77 -7.34 3.64 9.18
CA LEU A 77 -7.57 4.42 7.96
C LEU A 77 -8.93 4.11 7.33
N ARG A 78 -9.34 2.84 7.29
CA ARG A 78 -10.68 2.42 6.82
C ARG A 78 -11.80 3.00 7.70
N ALA A 79 -11.65 2.94 9.02
CA ALA A 79 -12.62 3.51 9.97
C ALA A 79 -12.79 5.03 9.76
N ARG A 80 -11.73 5.72 9.33
CA ARG A 80 -11.73 7.16 8.99
C ARG A 80 -12.11 7.44 7.53
N LYS A 81 -12.55 6.44 6.76
CA LYS A 81 -12.87 6.51 5.33
C LYS A 81 -11.71 7.01 4.44
N ARG A 82 -10.46 6.87 4.90
CA ARG A 82 -9.24 7.21 4.13
C ARG A 82 -8.83 6.01 3.26
N TYR A 83 -9.71 5.59 2.35
CA TYR A 83 -9.56 4.35 1.59
C TYR A 83 -8.32 4.32 0.70
N ARG A 84 -7.97 5.44 0.05
CA ARG A 84 -6.77 5.54 -0.79
C ARG A 84 -5.49 5.31 0.01
N HIS A 85 -5.36 5.95 1.16
CA HIS A 85 -4.24 5.72 2.06
C HIS A 85 -4.20 4.28 2.60
N ALA A 86 -5.37 3.70 2.93
CA ALA A 86 -5.44 2.32 3.37
C ALA A 86 -4.99 1.34 2.26
N LEU A 87 -5.38 1.61 1.01
CA LEU A 87 -4.96 0.82 -0.15
C LEU A 87 -3.45 0.90 -0.35
N ASP A 88 -2.87 2.10 -0.32
CA ASP A 88 -1.42 2.29 -0.44
C ASP A 88 -0.65 1.49 0.61
N VAL A 89 -1.08 1.48 1.89
CA VAL A 89 -0.44 0.65 2.94
C VAL A 89 -0.58 -0.83 2.62
N SER A 90 -1.75 -1.28 2.18
CA SER A 90 -2.00 -2.70 1.86
C SER A 90 -1.16 -3.19 0.68
N GLU A 91 -1.07 -2.41 -0.40
CA GLU A 91 -0.25 -2.73 -1.56
C GLU A 91 1.24 -2.69 -1.23
N TRP A 92 1.66 -1.73 -0.43
CA TRP A 92 3.04 -1.66 0.06
C TRP A 92 3.37 -2.91 0.90
N MET A 93 2.47 -3.34 1.78
CA MET A 93 2.65 -4.56 2.59
C MET A 93 2.81 -5.81 1.73
N SER A 94 1.97 -5.98 0.71
CA SER A 94 2.04 -7.09 -0.25
C SER A 94 3.33 -7.07 -1.08
N SER A 95 3.72 -5.90 -1.60
CA SER A 95 4.89 -5.76 -2.50
C SER A 95 6.25 -5.96 -1.83
N LYS A 96 6.38 -5.59 -0.55
CA LYS A 96 7.67 -5.65 0.14
C LYS A 96 8.03 -7.05 0.65
N GLY A 97 7.06 -7.96 0.75
CA GLY A 97 7.28 -9.32 1.27
C GLY A 97 7.82 -9.36 2.70
N LEU A 98 7.73 -8.26 3.45
CA LEU A 98 8.25 -8.14 4.82
C LEU A 98 7.36 -8.84 5.84
N CYS A 99 6.12 -9.14 5.47
CA CYS A 99 5.13 -9.80 6.31
C CYS A 99 4.36 -10.81 5.46
N GLN A 100 3.91 -11.91 6.09
CA GLN A 100 3.03 -12.86 5.43
C GLN A 100 1.67 -12.22 5.20
N PHE A 101 1.23 -12.20 3.95
CA PHE A 101 -0.07 -11.69 3.56
C PHE A 101 -1.09 -12.82 3.66
N LEU A 102 -2.08 -12.70 4.55
CA LEU A 102 -3.06 -13.75 4.81
C LEU A 102 -4.28 -13.61 3.88
N PRO A 103 -5.10 -14.66 3.71
CA PRO A 103 -6.34 -14.59 2.93
C PRO A 103 -7.30 -13.47 3.39
N GLY A 104 -7.31 -13.16 4.69
CA GLY A 104 -8.07 -12.03 5.23
C GLY A 104 -7.54 -10.67 4.77
N ASP A 105 -6.23 -10.53 4.57
CA ASP A 105 -5.63 -9.30 4.02
C ASP A 105 -5.97 -9.14 2.54
N HIS A 106 -6.00 -10.24 1.78
CA HIS A 106 -6.45 -10.24 0.38
C HIS A 106 -7.90 -9.75 0.26
N ALA A 107 -8.80 -10.22 1.12
CA ALA A 107 -10.19 -9.74 1.14
C ALA A 107 -10.27 -8.23 1.46
N VAL A 108 -9.47 -7.74 2.41
CA VAL A 108 -9.41 -6.30 2.74
C VAL A 108 -8.83 -5.50 1.57
N GLN A 109 -7.78 -5.99 0.91
CA GLN A 109 -7.18 -5.33 -0.24
C GLN A 109 -8.16 -5.25 -1.41
N LEU A 110 -8.92 -6.31 -1.69
CA LEU A 110 -9.95 -6.33 -2.72
C LEU A 110 -11.06 -5.31 -2.43
N ASP A 111 -11.58 -5.24 -1.19
CA ASP A 111 -12.55 -4.19 -0.78
C ASP A 111 -11.97 -2.78 -1.00
N LEU A 112 -10.70 -2.57 -0.65
CA LEU A 112 -10.03 -1.29 -0.84
C LEU A 112 -9.85 -0.93 -2.33
N ILE A 113 -9.49 -1.90 -3.18
CA ILE A 113 -9.41 -1.72 -4.63
C ILE A 113 -10.78 -1.34 -5.18
N GLY A 114 -11.83 -2.06 -4.80
CA GLY A 114 -13.21 -1.76 -5.22
C GLY A 114 -13.63 -0.33 -4.88
N ARG A 115 -13.31 0.13 -3.66
CA ARG A 115 -13.65 1.47 -3.18
C ARG A 115 -12.84 2.60 -3.83
N VAL A 116 -11.60 2.35 -4.22
CA VAL A 116 -10.68 3.40 -4.72
C VAL A 116 -10.60 3.43 -6.24
N ARG A 117 -10.58 2.25 -6.87
CA ARG A 117 -10.37 2.05 -8.31
C ARG A 117 -11.63 1.59 -9.05
N GLY A 118 -12.69 1.23 -8.33
CA GLY A 118 -13.94 0.74 -8.89
C GLY A 118 -14.05 -0.79 -8.91
N LEU A 119 -15.27 -1.27 -9.16
CA LEU A 119 -15.61 -2.69 -9.13
C LEU A 119 -14.85 -3.51 -10.18
N ASP A 120 -14.78 -3.02 -11.43
CA ASP A 120 -14.09 -3.70 -12.53
C ASP A 120 -12.62 -3.99 -12.19
N ALA A 121 -11.95 -3.06 -11.50
CA ALA A 121 -10.58 -3.23 -11.05
C ALA A 121 -10.46 -4.29 -9.94
N ALA A 122 -11.45 -4.39 -9.05
CA ALA A 122 -11.49 -5.41 -8.02
C ALA A 122 -11.74 -6.80 -8.62
N GLU A 123 -12.66 -6.92 -9.58
CA GLU A 123 -12.93 -8.17 -10.30
C GLU A 123 -11.70 -8.64 -11.08
N SER A 124 -11.05 -7.74 -11.84
CA SER A 124 -9.82 -8.07 -12.56
C SER A 124 -8.70 -8.53 -11.61
N CYS A 125 -8.57 -7.89 -10.44
CA CYS A 125 -7.59 -8.31 -9.43
C CYS A 125 -7.95 -9.67 -8.83
N PHE A 126 -9.24 -9.94 -8.60
CA PHE A 126 -9.72 -11.22 -8.09
C PHE A 126 -9.47 -12.37 -9.07
N SER A 127 -9.77 -12.17 -10.35
CA SER A 127 -9.53 -13.18 -11.40
C SER A 127 -8.05 -13.52 -11.62
N SER A 128 -7.14 -12.68 -11.13
CA SER A 128 -5.69 -12.93 -11.18
C SER A 128 -5.16 -13.74 -9.99
N LEU A 129 -5.98 -14.00 -8.96
CA LEU A 129 -5.63 -14.89 -7.84
C LEU A 129 -5.78 -16.36 -8.27
N SER A 130 -4.92 -17.25 -7.74
CA SER A 130 -5.00 -18.68 -8.06
C SER A 130 -6.23 -19.33 -7.40
N ASP A 131 -6.71 -20.43 -7.98
CA ASP A 131 -7.94 -21.12 -7.56
C ASP A 131 -7.97 -21.55 -6.06
N GLU A 132 -6.81 -21.62 -5.39
CA GLU A 132 -6.71 -21.97 -3.96
C GLU A 132 -7.25 -20.88 -3.00
N ASP A 133 -7.24 -19.60 -3.40
CA ASP A 133 -7.64 -18.47 -2.53
C ASP A 133 -9.11 -18.03 -2.72
N THR A 134 -9.83 -18.71 -3.59
CA THR A 134 -11.13 -18.29 -4.16
C THR A 134 -12.30 -18.46 -3.19
N SER A 135 -12.25 -19.47 -2.32
CA SER A 135 -13.38 -19.86 -1.44
C SER A 135 -13.77 -18.79 -0.40
N LYS A 136 -12.81 -17.99 0.11
CA LYS A 136 -13.06 -16.99 1.16
C LYS A 136 -13.32 -15.58 0.62
N SER A 137 -12.97 -15.33 -0.63
CA SER A 137 -13.01 -14.01 -1.25
C SER A 137 -14.40 -13.63 -1.78
N TYR A 138 -15.23 -14.61 -2.15
CA TYR A 138 -16.62 -14.39 -2.57
C TYR A 138 -17.45 -13.62 -1.53
N GLY A 139 -17.23 -13.85 -0.23
CA GLY A 139 -17.96 -13.17 0.84
C GLY A 139 -17.71 -11.66 0.90
N ALA A 140 -16.56 -11.18 0.41
CA ALA A 140 -16.24 -9.76 0.36
C ALA A 140 -16.96 -9.03 -0.78
N LEU A 141 -17.27 -9.73 -1.88
CA LEU A 141 -18.01 -9.17 -3.03
C LEU A 141 -19.53 -9.19 -2.80
N LEU A 142 -20.03 -10.15 -2.03
CA LEU A 142 -21.47 -10.35 -1.76
C LEU A 142 -22.04 -9.45 -0.65
N ASN A 143 -21.19 -8.83 0.17
CA ASN A 143 -21.64 -7.95 1.24
C ASN A 143 -21.66 -6.49 0.77
N CYS A 144 -22.67 -6.16 -0.05
CA CYS A 144 -23.06 -4.79 -0.40
C CYS A 144 -23.83 -4.12 0.75
#